data_AF-A0A959EDE7-F1
#
_entry.id   AF-A0A959EDE7-F1
#
_cell.length_a   1.000
_cell.length_b   1.000
_cell.length_c   1.000
_cell.angle_alpha   90.00
_cell.angle_beta   90.00
_cell.angle_gamma   90.00
#
_symmetry.space_group_name_H-M   'P 1'
#
loop_
_entity.id
_entity.type
_entity.pdbx_description
1 polymer ?
#
loop_
_entity_poly.entity_id
_entity_poly.type
_entity_poly.pdbx_seq_one_letter_code
_entity_poly.pdbx_strand_id
1 'polypeptide(L)'
;YVSDFQSFVRESKIEDFYRQESDTIFVSTIHKAKGREFDHVFLMLDGFNADSDEARRQVYVALTRAKSHLAIHTNGRFFHHIHLPDVQLEENTEAWLPPPKIAVQLTLKDIYLGYFAFVQHRVEGLMSGQDLLIQAEGLADQSGNLVLKFSKKFHEQLLAHRAAGYALSEARINFIVYWTDQEQAREFKVVLPELIFEMGRE
;
A
#
# COMPACT_ATOMS: atom_id res chain seq x y z
N TYR A 1 -1.72 -36.03 -4.00
CA TYR A 1 -1.19 -35.37 -5.22
C TYR A 1 -2.04 -34.17 -5.67
N VAL A 2 -3.28 -34.34 -6.13
CA VAL A 2 -4.11 -33.16 -6.54
C VAL A 2 -4.52 -32.30 -5.34
N SER A 3 -4.87 -32.93 -4.21
CA SER A 3 -5.12 -32.25 -2.94
C SER A 3 -3.93 -31.43 -2.47
N ASP A 4 -2.73 -32.00 -2.56
CA ASP A 4 -1.51 -31.39 -2.04
C ASP A 4 -1.09 -30.21 -2.93
N PHE A 5 -1.30 -30.32 -4.24
CA PHE A 5 -1.13 -29.20 -5.17
C PHE A 5 -2.15 -28.08 -4.91
N GLN A 6 -3.42 -28.40 -4.62
CA GLN A 6 -4.43 -27.39 -4.29
C GLN A 6 -4.12 -26.68 -2.97
N SER A 7 -3.67 -27.40 -1.95
CA SER A 7 -3.21 -26.81 -0.68
C SER A 7 -2.00 -25.92 -0.93
N PHE A 8 -1.01 -26.41 -1.69
CA PHE A 8 0.16 -25.62 -2.08
C PHE A 8 -0.22 -24.32 -2.79
N VAL A 9 -1.12 -24.36 -3.77
CA VAL A 9 -1.56 -23.15 -4.50
C VAL A 9 -2.34 -22.19 -3.60
N ARG A 10 -3.13 -22.69 -2.64
CA ARG A 10 -3.89 -21.85 -1.70
C ARG A 10 -3.01 -21.20 -0.64
N GLU A 11 -1.97 -21.91 -0.22
CA GLU A 11 -1.05 -21.45 0.82
C GLU A 11 0.07 -20.56 0.27
N SER A 12 0.44 -20.77 -1.00
CA SER A 12 1.45 -19.96 -1.67
C SER A 12 0.91 -18.56 -1.95
N LYS A 13 1.67 -17.56 -1.55
CA LYS A 13 1.40 -16.17 -1.90
C LYS A 13 2.09 -15.85 -3.22
N ILE A 14 1.58 -14.86 -3.94
CA ILE A 14 2.20 -14.43 -5.21
C ILE A 14 3.68 -14.05 -5.03
N GLU A 15 4.02 -13.53 -3.84
CA GLU A 15 5.37 -13.20 -3.38
C GLU A 15 6.30 -14.41 -3.15
N ASP A 16 5.80 -15.64 -3.16
CA ASP A 16 6.59 -16.88 -3.07
C ASP A 16 7.07 -17.38 -4.45
N PHE A 17 6.49 -16.87 -5.54
CA PHE A 17 6.81 -17.28 -6.92
C PHE A 17 7.77 -16.32 -7.64
N TYR A 18 8.03 -15.14 -7.09
CA TYR A 18 9.07 -14.24 -7.61
C TYR A 18 10.44 -14.81 -7.22
N ARG A 19 11.21 -15.28 -8.20
CA ARG A 19 12.64 -15.52 -8.01
C ARG A 19 13.30 -14.17 -7.69
N GLN A 20 14.19 -14.17 -6.69
CA GLN A 20 15.06 -13.02 -6.40
C GLN A 20 15.96 -12.79 -7.62
N GLU A 21 15.50 -11.99 -8.59
CA GLU A 21 16.39 -11.32 -9.51
C GLU A 21 17.14 -10.24 -8.72
N SER A 22 18.44 -10.08 -8.99
CA SER A 22 19.37 -9.25 -8.22
C SER A 22 18.96 -7.77 -8.09
N ASP A 23 18.05 -7.30 -8.95
CA ASP A 23 17.63 -5.90 -9.02
C ASP A 23 16.25 -5.64 -8.39
N THR A 24 15.66 -6.62 -7.67
CA THR A 24 14.33 -6.47 -7.07
C THR A 24 14.40 -5.91 -5.65
N ILE A 25 13.80 -4.74 -5.42
CA ILE A 25 13.57 -4.20 -4.08
C ILE A 25 12.32 -4.85 -3.47
N PHE A 26 12.46 -5.50 -2.32
CA PHE A 26 11.34 -6.10 -1.60
C PHE A 26 10.90 -5.22 -0.42
N VAL A 27 9.69 -4.68 -0.51
CA VAL A 27 9.08 -3.91 0.58
C VAL A 27 8.05 -4.78 1.29
N SER A 28 8.26 -5.03 2.58
CA SER A 28 7.35 -5.87 3.37
C SER A 28 7.38 -5.52 4.85
N THR A 29 6.44 -6.09 5.60
CA THR A 29 6.50 -6.05 7.06
C THR A 29 7.50 -7.07 7.59
N ILE A 30 8.07 -6.83 8.78
CA ILE A 30 8.97 -7.76 9.47
C ILE A 30 8.39 -9.19 9.52
N HIS A 31 7.07 -9.30 9.72
CA HIS A 31 6.37 -10.58 9.76
C HIS A 31 6.45 -11.35 8.45
N LYS A 32 6.30 -10.67 7.31
CA LYS A 32 6.38 -11.28 5.97
C LYS A 32 7.81 -11.63 5.56
N ALA A 33 8.80 -10.98 6.14
CA ALA A 33 10.21 -11.26 5.89
C ALA A 33 10.75 -12.51 6.63
N LYS A 34 9.97 -13.10 7.55
CA LYS A 34 10.40 -14.28 8.33
C LYS A 34 10.76 -15.46 7.41
N GLY A 35 11.90 -16.10 7.70
CA GLY A 35 12.38 -17.26 6.93
C GLY A 35 13.05 -16.91 5.59
N ARG A 36 13.14 -15.62 5.25
CA ARG A 36 13.90 -15.10 4.10
C ARG A 36 15.16 -14.40 4.60
N GLU A 37 16.13 -14.21 3.73
CA GLU A 37 17.35 -13.43 4.00
C GLU A 37 17.72 -12.60 2.77
N PHE A 38 18.34 -11.46 2.99
CA PHE A 38 18.67 -10.46 1.97
C PHE A 38 20.09 -9.94 2.17
N ASP A 39 20.78 -9.60 1.08
CA ASP A 39 22.14 -9.06 1.17
C ASP A 39 22.14 -7.68 1.84
N HIS A 40 21.18 -6.82 1.47
CA HIS A 40 21.00 -5.48 2.00
C HIS A 40 19.59 -5.32 2.60
N VAL A 41 19.50 -4.90 3.86
CA VAL A 41 18.23 -4.66 4.57
C VAL A 41 18.17 -3.22 5.04
N PHE A 42 17.08 -2.54 4.68
CA PHE A 42 16.70 -1.23 5.23
C PHE A 42 15.51 -1.44 6.15
N LEU A 43 15.71 -1.24 7.45
CA LEU A 43 14.70 -1.37 8.47
C LEU A 43 14.15 0.00 8.84
N MET A 44 12.86 0.24 8.61
CA MET A 44 12.17 1.47 9.00
C MET A 44 11.31 1.22 10.24
N LEU A 45 11.58 1.97 11.31
CA LEU A 45 10.87 1.91 12.59
C LEU A 45 10.28 3.29 12.89
N ASP A 46 9.03 3.50 12.51
CA ASP A 46 8.30 4.73 12.77
C ASP A 46 7.47 4.62 14.06
N GLY A 47 7.81 5.39 15.09
CA GLY A 47 7.13 5.41 16.38
C GLY A 47 7.15 4.06 17.11
N PHE A 48 8.07 3.16 16.73
CA PHE A 48 8.05 1.78 17.19
C PHE A 48 8.42 1.68 18.68
N ASN A 49 7.51 1.13 19.47
CA ASN A 49 7.75 0.87 20.89
C ASN A 49 8.33 -0.54 21.10
N ALA A 50 9.56 -0.61 21.60
CA ALA A 50 10.27 -1.85 21.93
C ALA A 50 10.27 -2.20 23.43
N ASP A 51 9.24 -1.79 24.18
CA ASP A 51 9.11 -2.07 25.61
C ASP A 51 8.81 -3.54 25.91
N SER A 52 8.08 -4.23 25.02
CA SER A 52 7.73 -5.64 25.18
C SER A 52 8.78 -6.58 24.56
N ASP A 53 8.92 -7.76 25.14
CA ASP A 53 9.82 -8.80 24.61
C ASP A 53 9.40 -9.26 23.20
N GLU A 54 8.09 -9.24 22.92
CA GLU A 54 7.58 -9.56 21.58
C GLU A 54 8.05 -8.53 20.55
N ALA A 55 7.97 -7.23 20.86
CA ALA A 55 8.43 -6.16 19.98
C ALA A 55 9.95 -6.23 19.76
N ARG A 56 10.73 -6.47 20.83
CA ARG A 56 12.19 -6.69 20.72
C ARG A 56 12.52 -7.89 19.85
N ARG A 57 11.77 -8.99 19.97
CA ARG A 57 11.94 -10.18 19.14
C ARG A 57 11.64 -9.89 17.67
N GLN A 58 10.64 -9.06 17.37
CA GLN A 58 10.36 -8.64 15.98
C GLN A 58 11.55 -7.87 15.39
N VAL A 59 12.08 -6.89 16.13
CA VAL A 59 13.27 -6.15 15.70
C VAL A 59 14.45 -7.10 15.49
N TYR A 60 14.76 -7.97 16.45
CA TYR A 60 15.83 -8.95 16.32
C TYR A 60 15.68 -9.84 15.07
N VAL A 61 14.45 -10.29 14.80
CA VAL A 61 14.16 -11.04 13.57
C VAL A 61 14.47 -10.21 12.33
N ALA A 62 14.12 -8.92 12.30
CA ALA A 62 14.44 -8.03 11.19
C ALA A 62 15.95 -7.84 10.99
N LEU A 63 16.71 -7.63 12.07
CA LEU A 63 18.18 -7.47 12.02
C LEU A 63 18.85 -8.72 11.42
N THR A 64 18.40 -9.91 11.83
CA THR A 64 18.93 -11.20 11.32
C THR A 64 18.51 -11.55 9.90
N ARG A 65 17.75 -10.68 9.20
CA ARG A 65 17.45 -10.87 7.78
C ARG A 65 18.61 -10.40 6.88
N ALA A 66 19.51 -9.57 7.40
CA ALA A 66 20.62 -9.00 6.64
C ALA A 66 21.84 -9.94 6.61
N LYS A 67 22.39 -10.19 5.43
CA LYS A 67 23.64 -10.95 5.26
C LYS A 67 24.88 -10.06 5.23
N SER A 68 24.79 -8.92 4.54
CA SER A 68 25.96 -8.09 4.21
C SER A 68 25.82 -6.65 4.71
N HIS A 69 24.64 -6.04 4.58
CA HIS A 69 24.41 -4.65 4.98
C HIS A 69 23.07 -4.48 5.68
N LEU A 70 23.08 -3.70 6.75
CA LEU A 70 21.91 -3.38 7.55
C LEU A 70 21.90 -1.87 7.83
N ALA A 71 20.87 -1.18 7.36
CA ALA A 71 20.58 0.21 7.69
C ALA A 71 19.29 0.27 8.51
N ILE A 72 19.30 1.01 9.62
CA ILE A 72 18.14 1.14 10.52
C ILE A 72 17.76 2.61 10.58
N HIS A 73 16.56 2.94 10.12
CA HIS A 73 15.96 4.26 10.19
C HIS A 73 14.90 4.26 11.28
N THR A 74 15.09 5.08 12.31
CA THR A 74 14.19 5.16 13.46
C THR A 74 14.06 6.60 13.94
N ASN A 75 12.86 6.98 14.37
CA ASN A 75 12.61 8.23 15.11
C ASN A 75 12.58 8.01 16.63
N GLY A 76 12.73 6.77 17.10
CA GLY A 76 12.87 6.41 18.50
C GLY A 76 14.33 6.22 18.93
N ARG A 77 14.59 6.34 20.24
CA ARG A 77 15.94 6.27 20.83
C ARG A 77 16.38 4.87 21.27
N PHE A 78 15.70 3.82 20.81
CA PHE A 78 15.88 2.44 21.31
C PHE A 78 17.33 1.95 21.17
N PHE A 79 18.04 2.32 20.11
CA PHE A 79 19.42 1.89 19.85
C PHE A 79 20.50 2.82 20.41
N HIS A 80 20.15 3.95 21.04
CA HIS A 80 21.13 4.96 21.47
C HIS A 80 22.13 4.44 22.51
N HIS A 81 21.77 3.39 23.26
CA HIS A 81 22.63 2.78 24.26
C HIS A 81 23.63 1.75 23.65
N ILE A 82 23.50 1.43 22.37
CA ILE A 82 24.35 0.47 21.67
C ILE A 82 25.48 1.24 21.00
N HIS A 83 26.70 1.04 21.51
CA HIS A 83 27.92 1.60 20.93
C HIS A 83 28.81 0.45 20.48
N LEU A 84 28.92 0.29 19.16
CA LEU A 84 29.78 -0.71 18.54
C LEU A 84 30.77 0.02 17.61
N PRO A 85 32.05 -0.42 17.54
CA PRO A 85 33.07 0.27 16.74
C PRO A 85 32.72 0.39 15.24
N ASP A 86 32.01 -0.60 14.70
CA ASP A 86 31.69 -0.70 13.27
C ASP A 86 30.27 -0.19 12.93
N VAL A 87 29.58 0.46 13.87
CA VAL A 87 28.24 1.02 13.66
C VAL A 87 28.33 2.54 13.52
N GLN A 88 27.85 3.04 12.39
CA GLN A 88 27.68 4.46 12.16
C GLN A 88 26.30 4.90 12.64
N LEU A 89 26.26 5.85 13.56
CA LEU A 89 25.03 6.50 14.01
C LEU A 89 24.99 7.92 13.44
N GLU A 90 23.95 8.21 12.66
CA GLU A 90 23.70 9.54 12.11
C GLU A 90 22.36 10.05 12.61
N GLU A 91 22.36 11.21 13.27
CA GLU A 91 21.15 11.92 13.65
C GLU A 91 20.79 12.94 12.57
N ASN A 92 19.68 12.71 11.87
CA ASN A 92 19.15 13.66 10.89
C ASN A 92 18.04 14.50 11.54
N THR A 93 18.27 15.82 11.62
CA THR A 93 17.31 16.82 12.14
C THR A 93 16.67 17.67 11.04
N GLU A 94 16.92 17.35 9.78
CA GLU A 94 16.36 18.08 8.64
C GLU A 94 14.84 17.91 8.58
N ALA A 95 14.15 19.05 8.43
CA ALA A 95 12.72 19.06 8.15
C ALA A 95 12.52 18.76 6.66
N TRP A 96 12.10 17.54 6.36
CA TRP A 96 11.75 17.15 5.00
C TRP A 96 10.42 17.81 4.60
N LEU A 97 10.43 18.47 3.44
CA LEU A 97 9.19 18.93 2.83
C LEU A 97 8.36 17.71 2.40
N PRO A 98 7.04 17.78 2.54
CA PRO A 98 6.18 16.69 2.11
C PRO A 98 6.30 16.51 0.59
N PRO A 99 6.14 15.27 0.08
CA PRO A 99 6.46 14.97 -1.31
C PRO A 99 5.55 15.76 -2.26
N PRO A 100 6.04 16.21 -3.42
CA PRO A 100 5.24 17.00 -4.35
C PRO A 100 4.06 16.20 -4.96
N LYS A 101 4.18 14.86 -4.99
CA LYS A 101 3.13 13.96 -5.44
C LYS A 101 2.92 12.81 -4.46
N ILE A 102 1.68 12.39 -4.26
CA ILE A 102 1.30 11.21 -3.48
C ILE A 102 0.43 10.31 -4.36
N ALA A 103 0.80 9.04 -4.48
CA ALA A 103 -0.02 8.02 -5.12
C ALA A 103 -0.82 7.25 -4.05
N VAL A 104 -2.13 7.13 -4.25
CA VAL A 104 -3.03 6.38 -3.35
C VAL A 104 -3.78 5.35 -4.17
N GLN A 105 -3.61 4.08 -3.80
CA GLN A 105 -4.33 2.97 -4.42
C GLN A 105 -5.60 2.68 -3.63
N LEU A 106 -6.76 2.83 -4.27
CA LEU A 106 -8.04 2.58 -3.61
C LEU A 106 -8.28 1.10 -3.42
N THR A 107 -8.86 0.76 -2.27
CA THR A 107 -9.31 -0.59 -1.93
C THR A 107 -10.83 -0.66 -1.88
N LEU A 108 -11.38 -1.86 -1.70
CA LEU A 108 -12.82 -2.08 -1.54
C LEU A 108 -13.45 -1.29 -0.37
N LYS A 109 -12.64 -0.84 0.61
CA LYS A 109 -13.10 -0.05 1.77
C LYS A 109 -13.25 1.43 1.44
N ASP A 110 -12.59 1.89 0.39
CA ASP A 110 -12.48 3.31 0.03
C ASP A 110 -13.55 3.74 -0.98
N ILE A 111 -14.35 2.78 -1.44
CA ILE A 111 -15.38 2.95 -2.47
C ILE A 111 -16.74 2.52 -1.95
N TYR A 112 -17.80 3.07 -2.55
CA TYR A 112 -19.16 2.68 -2.21
C TYR A 112 -19.59 1.44 -3.02
N LEU A 113 -19.41 0.26 -2.45
CA LEU A 113 -19.68 -1.04 -3.10
C LEU A 113 -21.13 -1.18 -3.59
N GLY A 114 -22.11 -0.71 -2.81
CA GLY A 114 -23.53 -0.78 -3.19
C GLY A 114 -23.87 0.01 -4.46
N TYR A 115 -23.06 0.99 -4.85
CA TYR A 115 -23.26 1.72 -6.11
C TYR A 115 -23.00 0.84 -7.34
N PHE A 116 -22.06 -0.10 -7.25
CA PHE A 116 -21.67 -0.96 -8.36
C PHE A 116 -22.80 -1.85 -8.84
N ALA A 117 -23.79 -2.17 -8.00
CA ALA A 117 -24.98 -2.91 -8.40
C ALA A 117 -25.79 -2.21 -9.52
N PHE A 118 -25.70 -0.88 -9.62
CA PHE A 118 -26.47 -0.06 -10.57
C PHE A 118 -25.67 0.37 -11.80
N VAL A 119 -24.34 0.30 -11.74
CA VAL A 119 -23.44 0.83 -12.79
C VAL A 119 -22.63 -0.24 -13.53
N GLN A 120 -22.99 -1.52 -13.41
CA GLN A 120 -22.32 -2.63 -14.12
C GLN A 120 -22.19 -2.37 -15.64
N HIS A 121 -23.26 -1.86 -16.28
CA HIS A 121 -23.26 -1.52 -17.70
C HIS A 121 -22.20 -0.47 -18.10
N ARG A 122 -21.78 0.39 -17.16
CA ARG A 122 -20.72 1.40 -17.37
C ARG A 122 -19.33 0.85 -17.09
N VAL A 123 -19.24 -0.11 -16.17
CA VAL A 123 -17.99 -0.73 -15.74
C VAL A 123 -17.53 -1.82 -16.70
N GLU A 124 -18.45 -2.50 -17.38
CA GLU A 124 -18.14 -3.63 -18.27
C GLU A 124 -17.17 -3.30 -19.41
N GLY A 125 -17.22 -2.08 -19.94
CA GLY A 125 -16.35 -1.63 -21.03
C GLY A 125 -15.03 -0.99 -20.58
N LEU A 126 -14.79 -0.87 -19.28
CA LEU A 126 -13.57 -0.24 -18.76
C LEU A 126 -12.39 -1.22 -18.77
N MET A 127 -11.20 -0.68 -18.95
CA MET A 127 -9.95 -1.44 -18.93
C MET A 127 -8.96 -0.88 -17.91
N SER A 128 -8.13 -1.75 -17.32
CA SER A 128 -6.98 -1.32 -16.53
C SER A 128 -6.05 -0.41 -17.35
N GLY A 129 -5.53 0.62 -16.71
CA GLY A 129 -4.73 1.66 -17.34
C GLY A 129 -5.53 2.84 -17.90
N GLN A 130 -6.86 2.76 -17.97
CA GLN A 130 -7.70 3.85 -18.46
C GLN A 130 -7.80 4.98 -17.44
N ASP A 131 -7.67 6.22 -17.91
CA ASP A 131 -7.86 7.41 -17.06
C ASP A 131 -9.35 7.68 -16.83
N LEU A 132 -9.66 8.18 -15.62
CA LEU A 132 -10.99 8.54 -15.15
C LEU A 132 -11.08 10.03 -14.88
N LEU A 133 -12.25 10.60 -15.13
CA LEU A 133 -12.54 11.99 -14.81
C LEU A 133 -12.85 12.15 -13.32
N ILE A 134 -12.17 13.11 -12.69
CA ILE A 134 -12.35 13.42 -11.27
C ILE A 134 -13.61 14.28 -11.09
N GLN A 135 -14.52 13.83 -10.23
CA GLN A 135 -15.74 14.55 -9.85
C GLN A 135 -15.88 14.64 -8.32
N ALA A 136 -16.78 15.49 -7.82
CA ALA A 136 -16.92 15.75 -6.39
C ALA A 136 -17.33 14.50 -5.57
N GLU A 137 -18.19 13.64 -6.12
CA GLU A 137 -18.69 12.45 -5.43
C GLU A 137 -17.92 11.16 -5.76
N GLY A 138 -16.99 11.20 -6.72
CA GLY A 138 -16.39 9.98 -7.27
C GLY A 138 -15.62 10.18 -8.57
N LEU A 139 -15.57 9.12 -9.36
CA LEU A 139 -14.88 9.10 -10.65
C LEU A 139 -15.84 8.73 -11.78
N ALA A 140 -15.65 9.37 -12.91
CA ALA A 140 -16.46 9.19 -14.11
C ALA A 140 -15.64 8.67 -15.29
N ASP A 141 -16.32 8.04 -16.25
CA ASP A 141 -15.75 7.70 -17.54
C ASP A 141 -15.49 8.96 -18.39
N GLN A 142 -14.92 8.76 -19.57
CA GLN A 142 -14.63 9.85 -20.53
C GLN A 142 -15.90 10.51 -21.10
N SER A 143 -17.07 9.87 -20.94
CA SER A 143 -18.38 10.43 -21.31
C SER A 143 -19.03 11.21 -20.16
N GLY A 144 -18.36 11.34 -19.01
CA GLY A 144 -18.86 12.02 -17.82
C GLY A 144 -19.84 11.21 -16.98
N ASN A 145 -20.07 9.93 -17.31
CA ASN A 145 -20.91 9.06 -16.51
C ASN A 145 -20.14 8.57 -15.30
N LEU A 146 -20.71 8.77 -14.11
CA LEU A 146 -20.11 8.29 -12.88
C LEU A 146 -20.05 6.75 -12.87
N VAL A 147 -18.84 6.21 -12.66
CA VAL A 147 -18.52 4.77 -12.62
C VAL A 147 -18.17 4.29 -11.22
N LEU A 148 -17.74 5.21 -10.35
CA LEU A 148 -17.32 4.91 -8.98
C LEU A 148 -17.73 6.07 -8.08
N LYS A 149 -18.22 5.74 -6.88
CA LYS A 149 -18.42 6.71 -5.78
C LYS A 149 -17.46 6.41 -4.64
N PHE A 150 -16.93 7.45 -4.01
CA PHE A 150 -16.07 7.29 -2.84
C PHE A 150 -16.89 6.86 -1.62
N SER A 151 -16.27 6.10 -0.71
CA SER A 151 -16.87 5.82 0.59
C SER A 151 -16.82 7.09 1.47
N LYS A 152 -17.68 7.17 2.49
CA LYS A 152 -17.68 8.30 3.44
C LYS A 152 -16.31 8.50 4.07
N LYS A 153 -15.67 7.39 4.47
CA LYS A 153 -14.32 7.38 5.05
C LYS A 153 -13.29 7.93 4.08
N PHE A 154 -13.34 7.55 2.80
CA PHE A 154 -12.40 8.07 1.82
C PHE A 154 -12.63 9.56 1.54
N HIS A 155 -13.87 10.03 1.62
CA HIS A 155 -14.17 11.46 1.50
C HIS A 155 -13.52 12.28 2.63
N GLU A 156 -13.49 11.76 3.85
CA GLU A 156 -12.75 12.37 4.97
C GLU A 156 -11.23 12.41 4.70
N GLN A 157 -10.68 11.34 4.12
CA GLN A 157 -9.26 11.31 3.71
C GLN A 157 -8.96 12.32 2.60
N LEU A 158 -9.84 12.46 1.60
CA LEU A 158 -9.73 13.48 0.56
C LEU A 158 -9.69 14.89 1.14
N LEU A 159 -10.54 15.18 2.14
CA LEU A 159 -10.55 16.47 2.83
C LEU A 159 -9.25 16.69 3.63
N ALA A 160 -8.73 15.64 4.28
CA ALA A 160 -7.45 15.72 4.98
C ALA A 160 -6.27 16.02 4.03
N HIS A 161 -6.23 15.36 2.86
CA HIS A 161 -5.22 15.66 1.84
C HIS A 161 -5.35 17.10 1.33
N ARG A 162 -6.57 17.58 1.07
CA ARG A 162 -6.82 18.96 0.66
C ARG A 162 -6.39 19.96 1.73
N ALA A 163 -6.64 19.69 3.00
CA ALA A 163 -6.19 20.53 4.11
C ALA A 163 -4.65 20.56 4.23
N ALA A 164 -3.97 19.49 3.81
CA ALA A 164 -2.51 19.41 3.73
C ALA A 164 -1.92 20.03 2.44
N GLY A 165 -2.74 20.70 1.60
CA GLY A 165 -2.28 21.37 0.38
C GLY A 165 -2.26 20.49 -0.87
N TYR A 166 -2.81 19.27 -0.80
CA TYR A 166 -2.84 18.34 -1.92
C TYR A 166 -4.16 18.41 -2.69
N ALA A 167 -4.07 18.50 -4.02
CA ALA A 167 -5.20 18.39 -4.93
C ALA A 167 -5.13 17.07 -5.70
N LEU A 168 -6.28 16.41 -5.87
CA LEU A 168 -6.38 15.25 -6.73
C LEU A 168 -6.20 15.69 -8.19
N SER A 169 -5.17 15.16 -8.86
CA SER A 169 -4.73 15.57 -10.18
C SER A 169 -5.05 14.53 -11.26
N GLU A 170 -4.78 13.25 -10.96
CA GLU A 170 -4.97 12.15 -11.89
C GLU A 170 -5.71 11.00 -11.20
N ALA A 171 -6.51 10.27 -11.97
CA ALA A 171 -7.16 9.06 -11.54
C ALA A 171 -7.10 8.04 -12.67
N ARG A 172 -6.54 6.85 -12.40
CA ARG A 172 -6.38 5.79 -13.39
C ARG A 172 -6.86 4.47 -12.84
N ILE A 173 -7.51 3.66 -13.66
CA ILE A 173 -7.90 2.30 -13.25
C ILE A 173 -6.65 1.45 -13.04
N ASN A 174 -6.41 0.99 -11.81
CA ASN A 174 -5.34 0.05 -11.52
C ASN A 174 -5.85 -1.38 -11.74
N PHE A 175 -6.88 -1.77 -10.97
CA PHE A 175 -7.48 -3.11 -11.04
C PHE A 175 -8.98 -3.06 -11.30
N ILE A 176 -9.49 -4.08 -11.98
CA ILE A 176 -10.92 -4.39 -12.05
C ILE A 176 -11.08 -5.78 -11.46
N VAL A 177 -11.86 -5.88 -10.38
CA VAL A 177 -12.02 -7.10 -9.59
C VAL A 177 -13.49 -7.49 -9.51
N TYR A 178 -13.75 -8.78 -9.31
CA TYR A 178 -15.08 -9.25 -8.94
C TYR A 178 -15.21 -9.21 -7.42
N TRP A 179 -16.27 -8.57 -6.93
CA TRP A 179 -16.62 -8.54 -5.53
C TRP A 179 -17.98 -9.21 -5.33
N THR A 180 -18.02 -10.17 -4.41
CA THR A 180 -19.24 -10.90 -4.04
C THR A 180 -19.89 -10.22 -2.85
N ASP A 181 -21.11 -9.73 -3.03
CA ASP A 181 -21.98 -9.32 -1.94
C ASP A 181 -22.46 -10.57 -1.19
N GLN A 182 -22.04 -10.73 0.06
CA GLN A 182 -22.41 -11.90 0.87
C GLN A 182 -23.89 -11.89 1.27
N GLU A 183 -24.53 -10.73 1.36
CA GLU A 183 -25.95 -10.63 1.74
C GLU A 183 -26.84 -11.01 0.56
N GLN A 184 -26.46 -10.59 -0.65
CA GLN A 184 -27.25 -10.79 -1.87
C GLN A 184 -26.79 -12.01 -2.69
N ALA A 185 -25.72 -12.69 -2.25
CA ALA A 185 -25.05 -13.78 -2.98
C ALA A 185 -24.80 -13.44 -4.47
N ARG A 186 -24.46 -12.17 -4.75
CA ARG A 186 -24.33 -11.63 -6.10
C ARG A 186 -22.96 -11.03 -6.31
N GLU A 187 -22.40 -11.29 -7.49
CA GLU A 187 -21.10 -10.74 -7.89
C GLU A 187 -21.25 -9.52 -8.78
N PHE A 188 -20.36 -8.56 -8.55
CA PHE A 188 -20.28 -7.31 -9.29
C PHE A 188 -18.83 -7.04 -9.69
N LYS A 189 -18.62 -6.52 -10.90
CA LYS A 189 -17.33 -5.93 -11.28
C LYS A 189 -17.17 -4.60 -10.55
N VAL A 190 -16.01 -4.42 -9.95
CA VAL A 190 -15.64 -3.26 -9.15
C VAL A 190 -14.31 -2.71 -9.65
N VAL A 191 -14.24 -1.40 -9.79
CA VAL A 191 -13.04 -0.68 -10.25
C VAL A 191 -12.26 -0.18 -9.04
N LEU A 192 -10.96 -0.45 -9.02
CA LEU A 192 -10.01 0.00 -8.01
C LEU A 192 -8.97 0.91 -8.69
N PRO A 193 -9.17 2.23 -8.64
CA PRO A 193 -8.26 3.18 -9.26
C PRO A 193 -7.05 3.48 -8.37
N GLU A 194 -5.98 3.91 -9.01
CA GLU A 194 -4.89 4.66 -8.41
C GLU A 194 -5.13 6.16 -8.62
N LEU A 195 -4.94 6.93 -7.56
CA LEU A 195 -5.16 8.37 -7.51
C LEU A 195 -3.83 9.08 -7.28
N ILE A 196 -3.54 10.11 -8.07
CA ILE A 196 -2.35 10.94 -7.88
C ILE A 196 -2.78 12.30 -7.33
N PHE A 197 -2.27 12.61 -6.15
CA PHE A 197 -2.40 13.91 -5.53
C PHE A 197 -1.15 14.72 -5.79
N GLU A 198 -1.32 15.99 -6.15
CA GLU A 198 -0.24 16.95 -6.34
C GLU A 198 -0.36 18.07 -5.34
N MET A 199 0.77 18.44 -4.73
CA MET A 199 0.82 19.62 -3.88
C MET A 199 0.66 20.85 -4.78
N GLY A 200 -0.34 21.68 -4.48
CA GLY A 200 -0.52 22.94 -5.19
C GLY A 200 0.74 23.78 -5.04
N ARG A 201 1.47 23.99 -6.14
CA ARG A 201 2.54 25.00 -6.16
C ARG A 201 1.84 26.35 -6.12
N GLU A 202 1.94 27.06 -5.00
CA GLU A 202 1.74 28.52 -4.98
C GLU A 202 2.79 29.21 -5.87
#